data_AF-A0A8X6QIH7-F1
#
_entry.id   AF-A0A8X6QIH7-F1
#
_cell.length_a   1.000
_cell.length_b   1.000
_cell.length_c   1.000
_cell.angle_alpha   90.00
_cell.angle_beta   90.00
_cell.angle_gamma   90.00
#
_symmetry.space_group_name_H-M   'P 1'
#
loop_
_entity.id
_entity.type
_entity.pdbx_description
1 polymer ?
#
loop_
_entity_poly.entity_id
_entity_poly.type
_entity_poly.pdbx_seq_one_letter_code
_entity_poly.pdbx_strand_id
1 'polypeptide(L)'
;MHYRYYHFFLVKLDNNLEFDRKWTSVLVTKPDFYNPDSRHNLKSTVRELLALNIIPIVNTNDTVVPPEYDYDGNAAKYNEAQVMNIKDNDSLAAHLAAEVNADLLILMSDVDGIYTLPPSQDGARFLYTYCPSLDGNIVFGEKSGVGLGGMESKVRAASWALERGIAVVICNGTDEHAVSRIVQGRRIGTFFTDHKSLPVTVETHAVNARKGSRRLQELSGEQRAEMILQLAELLQNRKEQILQANFKDLRIAEESGLAGPLLSRLTLTPDKLNSLADGLRQIADASHKVVGRMLKKIQIADGMELHQLTVPIGVLLVIFESRPDCLPQVAALAMSSANGLLLKGGKEALHTNTYLMKLVEEALSMHSASEAISLVSTREDVGELLSMEDYIDLVIPRGSSQLVKEIQKQSRGIPVLGHSEGVCHVYVDENVDPAMALRIVKDSKCDYPAACNAMETLLLHRSHLDNNLFVDVCNTLKKEGVNIFSGPRLHSMLTFGPPPAKSMKTEYGSLECAIEIVESVESAINHINTYGSSHTDVIITEDENNAQRFLQGVDSACVFHNSSTRFADGYRYGLGAEVGISTARIHARGPVGVEGLLTTKWVLHGSGNTVADFNIGKMKYIHEILPIES
;
A
#
# COMPACT_ATOMS: atom_id res chain seq x y z
N MET A 1 28.66 -23.88 25.56
CA MET A 1 28.44 -23.84 27.03
C MET A 1 27.02 -23.38 27.26
N HIS A 2 26.21 -24.15 27.98
CA HIS A 2 24.83 -23.76 28.30
C HIS A 2 24.80 -22.49 29.16
N TYR A 3 24.28 -21.39 28.62
CA TYR A 3 24.07 -20.09 29.29
C TYR A 3 22.95 -20.12 30.34
N ARG A 4 22.80 -21.21 31.10
CA ARG A 4 21.66 -21.40 32.01
C ARG A 4 21.76 -20.65 33.35
N TYR A 5 22.87 -19.96 33.64
CA TYR A 5 23.13 -19.45 35.00
C TYR A 5 23.79 -18.06 35.10
N TYR A 6 23.89 -17.28 34.02
CA TYR A 6 24.48 -15.93 34.08
C TYR A 6 23.43 -14.89 33.71
N HIS A 7 23.09 -14.01 34.67
CA HIS A 7 21.92 -13.14 34.59
C HIS A 7 22.14 -11.78 33.90
N PHE A 8 23.36 -11.40 33.52
CA PHE A 8 23.63 -10.23 32.67
C PHE A 8 25.05 -10.25 32.08
N PHE A 9 25.22 -9.59 30.93
CA PHE A 9 26.51 -9.34 30.29
C PHE A 9 26.76 -7.83 30.21
N LEU A 10 27.94 -7.37 30.67
CA LEU A 10 28.43 -6.02 30.43
C LEU A 10 29.32 -6.04 29.18
N VAL A 11 28.83 -5.47 28.08
CA VAL A 11 29.58 -5.33 26.84
C VAL A 11 30.03 -3.87 26.71
N LYS A 12 31.35 -3.64 26.69
CA LYS A 12 31.93 -2.42 26.14
C LYS A 12 32.29 -2.70 24.68
N LEU A 13 31.72 -1.94 23.76
CA LEU A 13 31.84 -2.16 22.32
C LEU A 13 33.26 -1.86 21.83
N ASP A 14 34.10 -2.89 21.75
CA ASP A 14 35.21 -2.95 20.79
C ASP A 14 34.96 -4.16 19.87
N ASN A 15 35.01 -3.90 18.56
CA ASN A 15 34.41 -4.65 17.44
C ASN A 15 34.81 -6.14 17.22
N ASN A 16 35.42 -6.84 18.18
CA ASN A 16 35.86 -8.24 18.02
C ASN A 16 35.36 -9.14 19.16
N LEU A 17 34.14 -9.67 19.05
CA LEU A 17 33.62 -10.73 19.93
C LEU A 17 34.17 -12.10 19.46
N GLU A 18 35.36 -12.47 19.95
CA GLU A 18 35.86 -13.85 19.91
C GLU A 18 35.49 -14.57 21.23
N PHE A 19 35.08 -15.85 21.12
CA PHE A 19 34.53 -16.66 22.22
C PHE A 19 35.59 -17.30 23.14
N ASP A 20 36.85 -16.84 23.11
CA ASP A 20 37.95 -17.36 23.94
C ASP A 20 38.53 -16.25 24.85
N ARG A 21 37.65 -15.63 25.65
CA ARG A 21 38.03 -14.58 26.61
C ARG A 21 38.11 -15.12 28.04
N LYS A 22 39.12 -14.67 28.78
CA LYS A 22 39.25 -14.96 30.21
C LYS A 22 38.10 -14.32 30.97
N TRP A 23 37.59 -14.98 32.00
CA TRP A 23 36.55 -14.43 32.88
C TRP A 23 36.97 -14.55 34.35
N THR A 24 36.40 -13.71 35.21
CA THR A 24 36.63 -13.78 36.67
C THR A 24 35.35 -13.43 37.43
N SER A 25 35.19 -13.93 38.65
CA SER A 25 34.05 -13.61 39.51
C SER A 25 34.34 -12.39 40.39
N VAL A 26 33.42 -11.43 40.41
CA VAL A 26 33.43 -10.32 41.35
C VAL A 26 32.21 -10.42 42.25
N LEU A 27 32.43 -10.55 43.54
CA LEU A 27 31.35 -10.62 44.53
C LEU A 27 31.13 -9.23 45.14
N VAL A 28 29.90 -8.76 45.14
CA VAL A 28 29.53 -7.42 45.64
C VAL A 28 28.48 -7.51 46.73
N THR A 29 28.47 -6.51 47.60
CA THR A 29 27.53 -6.34 48.70
C THR A 29 26.75 -5.05 48.52
N LYS A 30 25.61 -4.89 49.22
CA LYS A 30 24.82 -3.65 49.17
C LYS A 30 25.70 -2.39 49.41
N PRO A 31 26.57 -2.33 50.45
CA PRO A 31 27.44 -1.17 50.69
C PRO A 31 28.35 -0.77 49.52
N ASP A 32 28.71 -1.69 48.61
CA ASP A 32 29.60 -1.38 47.48
C ASP A 32 28.99 -0.40 46.48
N PHE A 33 27.66 -0.23 46.50
CA PHE A 33 26.95 0.75 45.67
C PHE A 33 26.62 2.05 46.40
N TYR A 34 26.62 2.05 47.74
CA TYR A 34 26.20 3.20 48.56
C TYR A 34 27.38 3.97 49.17
N ASN A 35 28.48 3.28 49.51
CA ASN A 35 29.67 3.92 50.05
C ASN A 35 30.52 4.49 48.89
N PRO A 36 30.84 5.80 48.88
CA PRO A 36 31.64 6.42 47.81
C PRO A 36 32.99 5.75 47.54
N ASP A 37 33.68 5.29 48.57
CA ASP A 37 35.01 4.69 48.47
C ASP A 37 34.93 3.27 47.90
N SER A 38 34.01 2.44 48.41
CA SER A 38 33.76 1.10 47.89
C SER A 38 33.24 1.12 46.44
N ARG A 39 32.38 2.09 46.12
CA ARG A 39 31.87 2.31 44.77
C ARG A 39 32.96 2.70 43.78
N HIS A 40 33.89 3.56 44.22
CA HIS A 40 35.07 3.89 43.42
C HIS A 40 35.92 2.64 43.16
N ASN A 41 36.16 1.82 44.18
CA ASN A 41 36.93 0.58 44.05
C ASN A 41 36.25 -0.44 43.12
N LEU A 42 34.93 -0.61 43.22
CA LEU A 42 34.15 -1.47 42.33
C LEU A 42 34.30 -1.02 40.87
N LYS A 43 34.09 0.28 40.62
CA LYS A 43 34.19 0.88 39.28
C LYS A 43 35.59 0.74 38.70
N SER A 44 36.63 0.99 39.50
CA SER A 44 38.02 0.83 39.09
C SER A 44 38.36 -0.63 38.80
N THR A 45 37.90 -1.56 39.64
CA THR A 45 38.11 -3.01 39.46
C THR A 45 37.47 -3.51 38.16
N VAL A 46 36.20 -3.17 37.93
CA VAL A 46 35.50 -3.59 36.71
C VAL A 46 36.16 -3.01 35.45
N ARG A 47 36.58 -1.73 35.51
CA ARG A 47 37.30 -1.09 34.39
C ARG A 47 38.64 -1.75 34.10
N GLU A 48 39.41 -2.08 35.12
CA GLU A 48 40.72 -2.72 34.96
C GLU A 48 40.57 -4.13 34.40
N LEU A 49 39.60 -4.92 34.88
CA LEU A 49 39.30 -6.25 34.34
C LEU A 49 38.95 -6.18 32.85
N LEU A 50 38.09 -5.23 32.46
CA LEU A 50 37.75 -5.01 31.05
C LEU A 50 38.96 -4.56 30.22
N ALA A 51 39.83 -3.70 30.76
CA ALA A 51 41.06 -3.26 30.10
C ALA A 51 42.06 -4.42 29.90
N LEU A 52 42.03 -5.42 30.78
CA LEU A 52 42.80 -6.66 30.67
C LEU A 52 42.15 -7.72 29.76
N ASN A 53 41.07 -7.38 29.05
CA ASN A 53 40.27 -8.32 28.26
C ASN A 53 39.70 -9.49 29.09
N ILE A 54 39.42 -9.25 30.38
CA ILE A 54 38.77 -10.20 31.28
C ILE A 54 37.30 -9.82 31.45
N ILE A 55 36.39 -10.76 31.22
CA ILE A 55 34.94 -10.57 31.42
C ILE A 55 34.62 -10.72 32.93
N PRO A 56 34.17 -9.67 33.62
CA PRO A 56 33.77 -9.78 35.02
C PRO A 56 32.35 -10.37 35.11
N ILE A 57 32.22 -11.49 35.83
CA ILE A 57 30.94 -12.07 36.21
C ILE A 57 30.63 -11.56 37.62
N VAL A 58 29.68 -10.65 37.74
CA VAL A 58 29.36 -9.99 39.02
C VAL A 58 28.15 -10.64 39.67
N ASN A 59 28.25 -10.98 40.95
CA ASN A 59 27.15 -11.56 41.72
C ASN A 59 27.11 -11.01 43.15
N THR A 60 25.98 -11.13 43.85
CA THR A 60 25.90 -10.75 45.27
C THR A 60 26.69 -11.71 46.16
N ASN A 61 27.32 -11.19 47.20
CA ASN A 61 28.00 -11.97 48.22
C ASN A 61 27.06 -12.24 49.40
N ASP A 62 26.08 -13.12 49.20
CA ASP A 62 25.04 -13.38 50.20
C ASP A 62 25.59 -13.89 51.54
N THR A 63 26.81 -14.43 51.56
CA THR A 63 27.47 -14.97 52.76
C THR A 63 27.85 -13.89 53.78
N VAL A 64 28.01 -12.63 53.35
CA VAL A 64 28.45 -11.52 54.21
C VAL A 64 27.44 -10.39 54.31
N VAL A 65 26.25 -10.53 53.72
CA VAL A 65 25.18 -9.55 53.81
C VAL A 65 24.52 -9.66 55.20
N PRO A 66 24.51 -8.60 56.03
CA PRO A 66 23.79 -8.64 57.29
C PRO A 66 22.28 -8.78 57.06
N PRO A 67 21.53 -9.52 57.90
CA PRO A 67 20.09 -9.66 57.78
C PRO A 67 19.37 -8.30 57.82
N GLU A 68 18.23 -8.19 57.14
CA GLU A 68 17.45 -6.93 57.03
C GLU A 68 16.89 -6.43 58.38
N TYR A 69 17.02 -7.25 59.43
CA TYR A 69 16.60 -7.00 60.80
C TYR A 69 17.78 -7.21 61.75
N ASP A 70 17.90 -6.37 62.79
CA ASP A 70 18.78 -6.66 63.92
C ASP A 70 18.23 -7.85 64.76
N TYR A 71 19.03 -8.34 65.72
CA TYR A 71 18.62 -9.45 66.61
C TYR A 71 17.37 -9.13 67.45
N ASP A 72 16.96 -7.86 67.53
CA ASP A 72 15.80 -7.37 68.26
C ASP A 72 14.57 -7.11 67.35
N GLY A 73 14.66 -7.42 66.04
CA GLY A 73 13.55 -7.33 65.09
C GLY A 73 13.29 -5.93 64.51
N ASN A 74 14.20 -4.97 64.69
CA ASN A 74 14.09 -3.65 64.08
C ASN A 74 14.67 -3.64 62.66
N ALA A 75 13.92 -3.01 61.73
CA ALA A 75 14.39 -2.79 60.37
C ALA A 75 15.60 -1.85 60.36
N ALA A 76 16.68 -2.25 59.67
CA ALA A 76 17.84 -1.38 59.47
C ALA A 76 17.42 -0.12 58.68
N LYS A 77 17.54 1.07 59.29
CA LYS A 77 17.20 2.35 58.66
C LYS A 77 18.17 2.68 57.53
N TYR A 78 17.83 2.31 56.31
CA TYR A 78 18.37 2.93 55.10
C TYR A 78 17.35 3.93 54.55
N ASN A 79 17.81 5.10 54.10
CA ASN A 79 16.94 6.12 53.50
C ASN A 79 16.24 5.55 52.24
N GLU A 80 14.96 5.21 52.35
CA GLU A 80 14.15 4.59 51.28
C GLU A 80 13.76 5.55 50.14
N ALA A 81 14.20 6.81 50.17
CA ALA A 81 13.64 7.85 49.30
C ALA A 81 14.30 8.02 47.91
N GLN A 82 15.36 7.27 47.55
CA GLN A 82 16.06 7.51 46.27
C GLN A 82 16.54 6.29 45.46
N VAL A 83 16.37 5.05 45.91
CA VAL A 83 17.05 3.91 45.25
C VAL A 83 16.24 2.62 45.30
N MET A 84 16.17 1.88 44.17
CA MET A 84 15.68 0.49 44.16
C MET A 84 16.55 -0.38 45.05
N ASN A 85 15.95 -1.01 46.06
CA ASN A 85 16.62 -1.96 46.95
C ASN A 85 17.13 -3.16 46.10
N ILE A 86 18.44 -3.45 46.15
CA ILE A 86 19.05 -4.59 45.43
C ILE A 86 18.47 -5.88 46.04
N LYS A 87 17.41 -6.40 45.43
CA LYS A 87 16.67 -7.58 45.88
C LYS A 87 16.80 -8.78 44.94
N ASP A 88 17.17 -8.54 43.68
CA ASP A 88 17.36 -9.57 42.65
C ASP A 88 18.50 -9.20 41.68
N ASN A 89 18.88 -10.18 40.85
CA ASN A 89 19.98 -10.04 39.88
C ASN A 89 19.67 -9.00 38.80
N ASP A 90 18.40 -8.81 38.45
CA ASP A 90 17.97 -7.81 37.44
C ASP A 90 18.25 -6.39 37.96
N SER A 91 17.92 -6.12 39.23
CA SER A 91 18.22 -4.84 39.90
C SER A 91 19.74 -4.64 40.06
N LEU A 92 20.47 -5.69 40.43
CA LEU A 92 21.95 -5.64 40.51
C LEU A 92 22.57 -5.26 39.16
N ALA A 93 22.11 -5.88 38.08
CA ALA A 93 22.59 -5.62 36.72
C ALA A 93 22.39 -4.17 36.32
N ALA A 94 21.19 -3.62 36.59
CA ALA A 94 20.86 -2.23 36.30
C ALA A 94 21.74 -1.25 37.08
N HIS A 95 21.91 -1.47 38.39
CA HIS A 95 22.79 -0.65 39.23
C HIS A 95 24.24 -0.68 38.76
N LEU A 96 24.76 -1.88 38.47
CA LEU A 96 26.13 -2.02 38.00
C LEU A 96 26.34 -1.35 36.63
N ALA A 97 25.39 -1.51 35.71
CA ALA A 97 25.43 -0.85 34.40
C ALA A 97 25.51 0.69 34.53
N ALA A 98 24.75 1.26 35.48
CA ALA A 98 24.82 2.69 35.78
C ALA A 98 26.16 3.10 36.39
N GLU A 99 26.69 2.31 37.33
CA GLU A 99 27.96 2.65 37.97
C GLU A 99 29.15 2.63 37.00
N VAL A 100 29.15 1.72 36.03
CA VAL A 100 30.22 1.62 35.04
C VAL A 100 30.01 2.51 33.81
N ASN A 101 28.87 3.21 33.71
CA ASN A 101 28.41 3.93 32.52
C ASN A 101 28.39 3.02 31.27
N ALA A 102 27.67 1.90 31.35
CA ALA A 102 27.52 1.00 30.22
C ALA A 102 26.70 1.63 29.08
N ASP A 103 27.06 1.36 27.83
CA ASP A 103 26.31 1.81 26.65
C ASP A 103 25.01 1.00 26.46
N LEU A 104 25.05 -0.29 26.81
CA LEU A 104 23.96 -1.25 26.61
C LEU A 104 23.88 -2.25 27.78
N LEU A 105 22.66 -2.44 28.29
CA LEU A 105 22.29 -3.50 29.23
C LEU A 105 21.40 -4.52 28.52
N ILE A 106 21.77 -5.80 28.57
CA ILE A 106 20.95 -6.91 28.06
C ILE A 106 20.48 -7.75 29.24
N LEU A 107 19.16 -7.79 29.45
CA LEU A 107 18.51 -8.64 30.45
C LEU A 107 17.93 -9.88 29.76
N MET A 108 18.28 -11.06 30.24
CA MET A 108 17.82 -12.32 29.66
C MET A 108 16.60 -12.87 30.39
N SER A 109 15.61 -13.34 29.62
CA SER A 109 14.38 -13.97 30.12
C SER A 109 14.19 -15.36 29.51
N ASP A 110 13.29 -16.14 30.08
CA ASP A 110 12.74 -17.39 29.56
C ASP A 110 11.74 -17.22 28.40
N VAL A 111 11.39 -15.98 28.05
CA VAL A 111 10.52 -15.61 26.95
C VAL A 111 11.21 -14.61 26.03
N ASP A 112 10.67 -14.40 24.82
CA ASP A 112 11.33 -13.59 23.79
C ASP A 112 11.48 -12.10 24.15
N GLY A 113 10.72 -11.60 25.12
CA GLY A 113 10.66 -10.18 25.50
C GLY A 113 9.31 -9.83 26.14
N ILE A 114 8.87 -8.60 25.97
CA ILE A 114 7.60 -8.08 26.50
C ILE A 114 6.47 -8.36 25.51
N TYR A 115 5.32 -8.76 26.05
CA TYR A 115 4.09 -8.95 25.29
C TYR A 115 2.98 -8.06 25.87
N THR A 116 1.98 -7.73 25.06
CA THR A 116 0.80 -6.94 25.49
C THR A 116 -0.07 -7.64 26.53
N LEU A 117 0.02 -8.97 26.59
CA LEU A 117 -0.64 -9.89 27.53
C LEU A 117 0.34 -11.02 27.83
N PRO A 118 0.14 -11.83 28.89
CA PRO A 118 0.94 -13.03 29.12
C PRO A 118 1.05 -13.88 27.83
N PRO A 119 2.25 -14.36 27.44
CA PRO A 119 2.47 -15.01 26.14
C PRO A 119 1.60 -16.26 25.89
N SER A 120 1.11 -16.88 26.96
CA SER A 120 0.21 -18.04 26.92
C SER A 120 -1.27 -17.71 26.70
N GLN A 121 -1.65 -16.42 26.66
CA GLN A 121 -3.03 -15.97 26.44
C GLN A 121 -3.30 -15.61 24.98
N ASP A 122 -4.51 -15.94 24.51
CA ASP A 122 -4.96 -15.60 23.16
C ASP A 122 -4.99 -14.08 22.94
N GLY A 123 -4.41 -13.62 21.84
CA GLY A 123 -4.30 -12.20 21.50
C GLY A 123 -3.05 -11.50 22.04
N ALA A 124 -2.12 -12.20 22.70
CA ALA A 124 -0.83 -11.65 23.09
C ALA A 124 -0.01 -11.23 21.86
N ARG A 125 0.46 -9.97 21.83
CA ARG A 125 1.32 -9.43 20.78
C ARG A 125 2.70 -9.12 21.34
N PHE A 126 3.73 -9.53 20.62
CA PHE A 126 5.11 -9.22 20.96
C PHE A 126 5.42 -7.74 20.76
N LEU A 127 6.07 -7.10 21.73
CA LEU A 127 6.52 -5.73 21.65
C LEU A 127 8.02 -5.71 21.38
N TYR A 128 8.40 -5.28 20.18
CA TYR A 128 9.81 -5.05 19.86
C TYR A 128 10.38 -3.79 20.50
N THR A 129 9.52 -2.87 20.94
CA THR A 129 9.90 -1.62 21.58
C THR A 129 8.94 -1.34 22.72
N TYR A 130 9.45 -0.87 23.85
CA TYR A 130 8.67 -0.56 25.05
C TYR A 130 9.05 0.83 25.57
N CYS A 131 8.04 1.66 25.83
CA CYS A 131 8.20 2.99 26.37
C CYS A 131 7.53 3.07 27.76
N PRO A 132 8.31 3.12 28.86
CA PRO A 132 7.74 3.09 30.22
C PRO A 132 6.70 4.17 30.51
N SER A 133 6.82 5.34 29.87
CA SER A 133 5.90 6.47 30.05
C SER A 133 4.53 6.29 29.36
N LEU A 134 4.41 5.35 28.42
CA LEU A 134 3.21 5.13 27.60
C LEU A 134 2.59 3.75 27.83
N ASP A 135 3.46 2.75 28.05
CA ASP A 135 3.09 1.34 28.16
C ASP A 135 3.05 0.86 29.63
N GLY A 136 2.91 1.79 30.59
CA GLY A 136 2.95 1.52 32.03
C GLY A 136 1.79 0.66 32.60
N ASN A 137 0.82 0.28 31.75
CA ASN A 137 -0.37 -0.50 32.14
C ASN A 137 -0.36 -1.96 31.63
N ILE A 138 0.79 -2.49 31.18
CA ILE A 138 0.88 -3.90 30.76
C ILE A 138 0.73 -4.84 31.97
N VAL A 139 -0.10 -5.87 31.82
CA VAL A 139 -0.30 -6.92 32.82
C VAL A 139 0.72 -8.03 32.61
N PHE A 140 1.63 -8.20 33.58
CA PHE A 140 2.59 -9.30 33.57
C PHE A 140 2.00 -10.53 34.27
N GLY A 141 2.25 -11.73 33.73
CA GLY A 141 1.78 -13.00 34.29
C GLY A 141 2.50 -13.42 35.57
N GLU A 142 2.02 -14.49 36.20
CA GLU A 142 2.59 -15.03 37.45
C GLU A 142 4.05 -15.50 37.31
N LYS A 143 4.78 -15.50 38.43
CA LYS A 143 6.22 -15.83 38.52
C LYS A 143 6.53 -17.24 38.00
N SER A 144 7.60 -17.39 37.22
CA SER A 144 8.12 -18.72 36.85
C SER A 144 8.81 -19.39 38.05
N GLY A 145 8.64 -20.71 38.20
CA GLY A 145 8.99 -21.47 39.41
C GLY A 145 10.48 -21.66 39.73
N VAL A 146 11.39 -20.97 39.04
CA VAL A 146 12.85 -21.17 39.14
C VAL A 146 13.64 -19.89 39.44
N GLY A 147 12.99 -18.71 39.42
CA GLY A 147 13.64 -17.42 39.67
C GLY A 147 12.97 -16.60 40.78
N LEU A 148 13.74 -15.79 41.50
CA LEU A 148 13.22 -14.90 42.56
C LEU A 148 12.44 -13.68 42.00
N GLY A 149 12.60 -13.35 40.71
CA GLY A 149 11.99 -12.18 40.05
C GLY A 149 11.26 -12.53 38.74
N GLY A 150 10.05 -11.95 38.55
CA GLY A 150 9.24 -12.09 37.34
C GLY A 150 9.52 -11.01 36.28
N MET A 151 8.78 -11.03 35.15
CA MET A 151 8.93 -10.05 34.06
C MET A 151 8.76 -8.60 34.55
N GLU A 152 7.87 -8.37 35.51
CA GLU A 152 7.69 -7.07 36.15
C GLU A 152 9.00 -6.52 36.75
N SER A 153 9.83 -7.38 37.36
CA SER A 153 11.10 -6.93 37.95
C SER A 153 12.12 -6.55 36.88
N LYS A 154 12.18 -7.32 35.77
CA LYS A 154 13.02 -7.00 34.60
C LYS A 154 12.63 -5.67 33.97
N VAL A 155 11.34 -5.45 33.78
CA VAL A 155 10.82 -4.19 33.24
C VAL A 155 11.15 -3.03 34.16
N ARG A 156 10.99 -3.19 35.48
CA ARG A 156 11.34 -2.16 36.46
C ARG A 156 12.84 -1.84 36.43
N ALA A 157 13.70 -2.86 36.40
CA ALA A 157 15.15 -2.70 36.34
C ALA A 157 15.59 -2.03 35.03
N ALA A 158 14.99 -2.43 33.91
CA ALA A 158 15.24 -1.83 32.59
C ALA A 158 14.81 -0.36 32.52
N SER A 159 13.62 -0.02 33.03
CA SER A 159 13.15 1.37 33.12
C SER A 159 14.08 2.23 33.98
N TRP A 160 14.55 1.72 35.12
CA TRP A 160 15.47 2.45 36.00
C TRP A 160 16.83 2.72 35.35
N ALA A 161 17.35 1.77 34.56
CA ALA A 161 18.58 1.93 33.80
C ALA A 161 18.40 2.92 32.63
N LEU A 162 17.26 2.87 31.94
CA LEU A 162 16.90 3.79 30.86
C LEU A 162 16.87 5.25 31.33
N GLU A 163 16.24 5.54 32.48
CA GLU A 163 16.23 6.87 33.11
C GLU A 163 17.63 7.47 33.35
N ARG A 164 18.67 6.61 33.37
CA ARG A 164 20.07 6.98 33.59
C ARG A 164 20.89 6.99 32.29
N GLY A 165 20.23 6.93 31.13
CA GLY A 165 20.85 7.05 29.81
C GLY A 165 21.47 5.76 29.27
N ILE A 166 21.10 4.60 29.82
CA ILE A 166 21.61 3.30 29.38
C ILE A 166 20.60 2.68 28.42
N ALA A 167 21.04 2.23 27.25
CA ALA A 167 20.17 1.49 26.35
C ALA A 167 19.86 0.11 26.95
N VAL A 168 18.60 -0.36 26.91
CA VAL A 168 18.23 -1.66 27.50
C VAL A 168 17.49 -2.54 26.50
N VAL A 169 17.83 -3.83 26.49
CA VAL A 169 17.12 -4.87 25.74
C VAL A 169 16.75 -6.02 26.69
N ILE A 170 15.49 -6.46 26.66
CA ILE A 170 15.07 -7.74 27.25
C ILE A 170 14.94 -8.76 26.12
N CYS A 171 15.62 -9.91 26.21
CA CYS A 171 15.58 -10.95 25.17
C CYS A 171 15.51 -12.37 25.74
N ASN A 172 15.24 -13.36 24.89
CA ASN A 172 15.31 -14.77 25.27
C ASN A 172 16.75 -15.19 25.58
N GLY A 173 17.00 -15.72 26.78
CA GLY A 173 18.31 -16.23 27.20
C GLY A 173 18.66 -17.61 26.63
N THR A 174 17.70 -18.31 26.01
CA THR A 174 17.93 -19.60 25.35
C THR A 174 18.43 -19.47 23.91
N ASP A 175 18.40 -18.26 23.35
CA ASP A 175 18.88 -17.96 22.01
C ASP A 175 20.41 -17.74 22.01
N GLU A 176 21.14 -18.73 21.45
CA GLU A 176 22.60 -18.77 21.43
C GLU A 176 23.27 -17.57 20.71
N HIS A 177 22.53 -16.85 19.87
CA HIS A 177 23.05 -15.72 19.10
C HIS A 177 22.40 -14.39 19.47
N ALA A 178 21.60 -14.33 20.54
CA ALA A 178 20.88 -13.12 20.94
C ALA A 178 21.83 -11.92 21.14
N VAL A 179 22.86 -12.08 21.97
CA VAL A 179 23.79 -10.98 22.31
C VAL A 179 24.51 -10.42 21.07
N SER A 180 25.05 -11.31 20.22
CA SER A 180 25.75 -10.90 18.99
C SER A 180 24.83 -10.15 18.03
N ARG A 181 23.60 -10.66 17.84
CA ARG A 181 22.61 -10.04 16.95
C ARG A 181 22.12 -8.68 17.47
N ILE A 182 21.91 -8.55 18.78
CA ILE A 182 21.54 -7.28 19.42
C ILE A 182 22.64 -6.24 19.22
N VAL A 183 23.91 -6.62 19.47
CA VAL A 183 25.07 -5.75 19.28
C VAL A 183 25.24 -5.31 17.82
N GLN A 184 24.87 -6.16 16.86
CA GLN A 184 24.85 -5.85 15.42
C GLN A 184 23.63 -5.01 14.97
N GLY A 185 22.79 -4.55 15.90
CA GLY A 185 21.60 -3.74 15.60
C GLY A 185 20.43 -4.52 14.99
N ARG A 186 20.40 -5.85 15.12
CA ARG A 186 19.23 -6.66 14.72
C ARG A 186 18.13 -6.54 15.76
N ARG A 187 16.88 -6.56 15.29
CA ARG A 187 15.66 -6.41 16.12
C ARG A 187 15.32 -7.71 16.86
N ILE A 188 16.11 -8.05 17.89
CA ILE A 188 15.93 -9.20 18.78
C ILE A 188 15.53 -8.70 20.17
N GLY A 189 14.49 -9.31 20.74
CA GLY A 189 13.97 -8.88 22.04
C GLY A 189 13.16 -7.59 21.99
N THR A 190 12.91 -7.04 23.17
CA THR A 190 12.23 -5.75 23.37
C THR A 190 13.26 -4.68 23.73
N PHE A 191 13.36 -3.65 22.88
CA PHE A 191 14.21 -2.48 23.11
C PHE A 191 13.47 -1.42 23.94
N PHE A 192 14.11 -0.91 24.98
CA PHE A 192 13.55 0.13 25.84
C PHE A 192 13.95 1.51 25.34
N THR A 193 13.00 2.43 25.26
CA THR A 193 13.27 3.80 24.81
C THR A 193 12.28 4.80 25.39
N ASP A 194 12.78 6.02 25.66
CA ASP A 194 11.97 7.16 26.06
C ASP A 194 11.29 7.85 24.87
N HIS A 195 11.65 7.44 23.64
CA HIS A 195 11.01 7.90 22.43
C HIS A 195 9.84 6.99 22.09
N LYS A 196 8.70 7.57 21.70
CA LYS A 196 7.59 6.82 21.09
C LYS A 196 8.17 5.93 19.99
N SER A 197 8.00 4.60 20.09
CA SER A 197 8.11 3.76 18.90
C SER A 197 7.01 4.23 17.97
N LEU A 198 7.35 5.04 16.98
CA LEU A 198 6.41 5.40 15.95
C LEU A 198 5.97 4.06 15.31
N PRO A 199 4.68 3.88 14.98
CA PRO A 199 4.32 2.87 14.00
C PRO A 199 5.25 2.98 12.79
N VAL A 200 5.51 1.88 12.08
CA VAL A 200 6.24 1.92 10.80
C VAL A 200 5.68 3.09 10.01
N THR A 201 6.49 4.13 9.81
CA THR A 201 5.98 5.37 9.27
C THR A 201 5.51 5.10 7.84
N VAL A 202 4.55 5.88 7.36
CA VAL A 202 4.15 5.88 5.95
C VAL A 202 5.38 5.98 5.04
N GLU A 203 6.35 6.80 5.44
CA GLU A 203 7.63 6.95 4.75
C GLU A 203 8.43 5.63 4.67
N THR A 204 8.46 4.84 5.75
CA THR A 204 9.13 3.53 5.74
C THR A 204 8.45 2.57 4.75
N HIS A 205 7.12 2.57 4.69
CA HIS A 205 6.39 1.79 3.69
C HIS A 205 6.74 2.25 2.27
N ALA A 206 6.82 3.55 2.02
CA ALA A 206 7.19 4.11 0.72
C ALA A 206 8.63 3.75 0.31
N VAL A 207 9.59 3.83 1.24
CA VAL A 207 10.98 3.42 1.04
C VAL A 207 11.06 1.92 0.72
N ASN A 208 10.33 1.09 1.45
CA ASN A 208 10.30 -0.35 1.24
C ASN A 208 9.66 -0.71 -0.10
N ALA A 209 8.56 -0.06 -0.48
CA ALA A 209 7.93 -0.24 -1.79
C ALA A 209 8.91 0.09 -2.92
N ARG A 210 9.72 1.15 -2.78
CA ARG A 210 10.75 1.52 -3.76
C ARG A 210 11.91 0.52 -3.81
N LYS A 211 12.31 -0.08 -2.68
CA LYS A 211 13.32 -1.15 -2.66
C LYS A 211 12.77 -2.44 -3.28
N GLY A 212 11.56 -2.83 -2.88
CA GLY A 212 10.87 -4.00 -3.42
C GLY A 212 10.57 -3.88 -4.90
N SER A 213 10.28 -2.69 -5.43
CA SER A 213 10.08 -2.48 -6.88
C SER A 213 11.35 -2.75 -7.68
N ARG A 214 12.52 -2.39 -7.15
CA ARG A 214 13.82 -2.75 -7.78
C ARG A 214 14.02 -4.26 -7.79
N ARG A 215 13.62 -4.95 -6.71
CA ARG A 215 13.64 -6.41 -6.68
C ARG A 215 12.71 -6.99 -7.75
N LEU A 216 11.50 -6.46 -7.91
CA LEU A 216 10.58 -6.89 -8.98
C LEU A 216 11.16 -6.65 -10.39
N GLN A 217 11.90 -5.56 -10.60
CA GLN A 217 12.56 -5.27 -11.88
C GLN A 217 13.68 -6.25 -12.22
N GLU A 218 14.36 -6.82 -11.23
CA GLU A 218 15.39 -7.84 -11.43
C GLU A 218 14.82 -9.20 -11.82
N LEU A 219 13.55 -9.47 -11.50
CA LEU A 219 12.90 -10.74 -11.83
C LEU A 219 12.59 -10.85 -13.32
N SER A 220 12.56 -12.07 -13.84
CA SER A 220 12.09 -12.33 -15.19
C SER A 220 10.57 -12.13 -15.31
N GLY A 221 10.06 -12.02 -16.53
CA GLY A 221 8.62 -11.94 -16.78
C GLY A 221 7.87 -13.18 -16.27
N GLU A 222 8.50 -14.35 -16.37
CA GLU A 222 8.01 -15.65 -15.87
C GLU A 222 7.89 -15.63 -14.35
N GLN A 223 8.93 -15.19 -13.63
CA GLN A 223 8.90 -15.14 -12.16
C GLN A 223 7.81 -14.18 -11.64
N ARG A 224 7.58 -13.07 -12.34
CA ARG A 224 6.47 -12.16 -12.02
C ARG A 224 5.11 -12.79 -12.32
N ALA A 225 4.98 -13.51 -13.43
CA ALA A 225 3.78 -14.25 -13.77
C ALA A 225 3.46 -15.34 -12.73
N GLU A 226 4.46 -16.09 -12.25
CA GLU A 226 4.31 -17.11 -11.21
C GLU A 226 3.68 -16.55 -9.92
N MET A 227 4.13 -15.38 -9.45
CA MET A 227 3.53 -14.73 -8.27
C MET A 227 2.05 -14.39 -8.49
N ILE A 228 1.71 -13.90 -9.68
CA ILE A 228 0.33 -13.53 -10.02
C ILE A 228 -0.56 -14.77 -10.12
N LEU A 229 -0.05 -15.85 -10.72
CA LEU A 229 -0.75 -17.14 -10.79
C LEU A 229 -0.96 -17.73 -9.39
N GLN A 230 0.05 -17.64 -8.51
CA GLN A 230 -0.09 -18.05 -7.12
C GLN A 230 -1.18 -17.24 -6.41
N LEU A 231 -1.21 -15.93 -6.59
CA LEU A 231 -2.27 -15.09 -6.00
C LEU A 231 -3.66 -15.50 -6.53
N ALA A 232 -3.79 -15.78 -7.82
CA ALA A 232 -5.05 -16.27 -8.41
C ALA A 232 -5.50 -17.61 -7.77
N GLU A 233 -4.56 -18.53 -7.54
CA GLU A 233 -4.85 -19.81 -6.87
C GLU A 233 -5.24 -19.59 -5.40
N LEU A 234 -4.53 -18.73 -4.67
CA LEU A 234 -4.83 -18.41 -3.28
C LEU A 234 -6.23 -17.82 -3.12
N LEU A 235 -6.68 -16.95 -4.03
CA LEU A 235 -8.04 -16.39 -4.02
C LEU A 235 -9.11 -17.48 -4.14
N GLN A 236 -8.85 -18.54 -4.91
CA GLN A 236 -9.77 -19.66 -5.06
C GLN A 236 -9.72 -20.61 -3.86
N ASN A 237 -8.50 -20.95 -3.40
CA ASN A 237 -8.28 -21.89 -2.30
C ASN A 237 -8.66 -21.34 -0.91
N ARG A 238 -8.66 -20.00 -0.75
CA ARG A 238 -9.02 -19.31 0.50
C ARG A 238 -10.34 -18.55 0.42
N LYS A 239 -11.19 -18.92 -0.55
CA LYS A 239 -12.48 -18.27 -0.84
C LYS A 239 -13.37 -18.13 0.39
N GLU A 240 -13.51 -19.19 1.18
CA GLU A 240 -14.36 -19.19 2.37
C GLU A 240 -13.88 -18.17 3.42
N GLN A 241 -12.56 -18.09 3.65
CA GLN A 241 -11.96 -17.17 4.60
C GLN A 241 -12.08 -15.71 4.13
N ILE A 242 -11.93 -15.46 2.82
CA ILE A 242 -12.16 -14.13 2.23
C ILE A 242 -13.62 -13.69 2.45
N LEU A 243 -14.58 -14.56 2.16
CA LEU A 243 -16.01 -14.27 2.34
C LEU A 243 -16.37 -14.08 3.81
N GLN A 244 -15.76 -14.82 4.73
CA GLN A 244 -15.93 -14.62 6.17
C GLN A 244 -15.38 -13.26 6.64
N ALA A 245 -14.23 -12.82 6.12
CA ALA A 245 -13.69 -11.50 6.40
C ALA A 245 -14.61 -10.40 5.84
N ASN A 246 -15.11 -10.57 4.62
CA ASN A 246 -16.04 -9.65 3.99
C ASN A 246 -17.39 -9.57 4.72
N PHE A 247 -17.89 -10.69 5.21
CA PHE A 247 -19.12 -10.70 6.01
C PHE A 247 -19.00 -9.87 7.30
N LYS A 248 -17.84 -9.86 7.96
CA LYS A 248 -17.60 -9.01 9.13
C LYS A 248 -17.65 -7.52 8.77
N ASP A 249 -17.00 -7.15 7.66
CA ASP A 249 -17.01 -5.77 7.16
C ASP A 249 -18.43 -5.33 6.76
N LEU A 250 -19.19 -6.18 6.06
CA LEU A 250 -20.58 -5.90 5.68
C LEU A 250 -21.48 -5.66 6.90
N ARG A 251 -21.37 -6.49 7.94
CA ARG A 251 -22.12 -6.29 9.18
C ARG A 251 -21.80 -4.97 9.87
N ILE A 252 -20.52 -4.62 9.99
CA ILE A 252 -20.09 -3.35 10.58
C ILE A 252 -20.57 -2.17 9.72
N ALA A 253 -20.53 -2.29 8.40
CA ALA A 253 -21.01 -1.28 7.47
C ALA A 253 -22.53 -1.08 7.56
N GLU A 254 -23.31 -2.15 7.69
CA GLU A 254 -24.76 -2.08 7.91
C GLU A 254 -25.09 -1.43 9.25
N GLU A 255 -24.43 -1.85 10.33
CA GLU A 255 -24.62 -1.30 11.69
C GLU A 255 -24.23 0.19 11.78
N SER A 256 -23.25 0.63 10.97
CA SER A 256 -22.83 2.03 10.89
C SER A 256 -23.64 2.88 9.88
N GLY A 257 -24.60 2.28 9.18
CA GLY A 257 -25.49 2.99 8.25
C GLY A 257 -24.81 3.41 6.94
N LEU A 258 -23.83 2.64 6.45
CA LEU A 258 -23.16 2.90 5.18
C LEU A 258 -24.20 2.94 4.03
N ALA A 259 -24.07 3.91 3.13
CA ALA A 259 -25.01 4.07 2.03
C ALA A 259 -25.03 2.84 1.10
N GLY A 260 -26.23 2.46 0.63
CA GLY A 260 -26.44 1.27 -0.21
C GLY A 260 -25.47 1.11 -1.41
N PRO A 261 -25.15 2.16 -2.18
CA PRO A 261 -24.18 2.07 -3.28
C PRO A 261 -22.74 1.75 -2.84
N LEU A 262 -22.32 2.15 -1.64
CA LEU A 262 -21.01 1.78 -1.09
C LEU A 262 -21.03 0.34 -0.56
N LEU A 263 -22.15 -0.05 0.05
CA LEU A 263 -22.39 -1.41 0.53
C LEU A 263 -22.33 -2.44 -0.62
N SER A 264 -22.95 -2.14 -1.77
CA SER A 264 -22.90 -3.03 -2.95
C SER A 264 -21.50 -3.18 -3.55
N ARG A 265 -20.68 -2.13 -3.48
CA ARG A 265 -19.28 -2.16 -3.89
C ARG A 265 -18.44 -2.98 -2.90
N LEU A 266 -18.73 -2.89 -1.60
CA LEU A 266 -18.03 -3.58 -0.53
C LEU A 266 -18.24 -5.11 -0.59
N THR A 267 -19.40 -5.56 -1.08
CA THR A 267 -19.75 -6.99 -1.16
C THR A 267 -18.86 -7.76 -2.13
N LEU A 268 -18.23 -8.82 -1.63
CA LEU A 268 -17.58 -9.86 -2.43
C LEU A 268 -18.50 -11.08 -2.55
N THR A 269 -18.59 -11.63 -3.76
CA THR A 269 -19.33 -12.86 -4.05
C THR A 269 -18.40 -13.93 -4.60
N PRO A 270 -18.78 -15.22 -4.55
CA PRO A 270 -18.01 -16.28 -5.19
C PRO A 270 -17.71 -15.99 -6.67
N ASP A 271 -18.66 -15.42 -7.41
CA ASP A 271 -18.51 -15.10 -8.83
C ASP A 271 -17.53 -13.94 -9.05
N LYS A 272 -17.54 -12.91 -8.19
CA LYS A 272 -16.54 -11.84 -8.22
C LYS A 272 -15.13 -12.39 -7.99
N LEU A 273 -14.97 -13.31 -7.03
CA LEU A 273 -13.67 -13.93 -6.75
C LEU A 273 -13.18 -14.83 -7.90
N ASN A 274 -14.09 -15.55 -8.57
CA ASN A 274 -13.74 -16.33 -9.76
C ASN A 274 -13.30 -15.41 -10.90
N SER A 275 -14.08 -14.36 -11.20
CA SER A 275 -13.77 -13.38 -12.24
C SER A 275 -12.44 -12.67 -11.98
N LEU A 276 -12.18 -12.36 -10.71
CA LEU A 276 -10.91 -11.78 -10.27
C LEU A 276 -9.73 -12.72 -10.52
N ALA A 277 -9.85 -14.00 -10.16
CA ALA A 277 -8.81 -14.99 -10.41
C ALA A 277 -8.55 -15.16 -11.91
N ASP A 278 -9.59 -15.14 -12.76
CA ASP A 278 -9.45 -15.22 -14.21
C ASP A 278 -8.75 -13.97 -14.79
N GLY A 279 -9.10 -12.77 -14.28
CA GLY A 279 -8.40 -11.53 -14.64
C GLY A 279 -6.92 -11.58 -14.26
N LEU A 280 -6.59 -12.11 -13.07
CA LEU A 280 -5.20 -12.29 -12.65
C LEU A 280 -4.41 -13.23 -13.57
N ARG A 281 -5.02 -14.34 -14.03
CA ARG A 281 -4.39 -15.23 -15.01
C ARG A 281 -4.07 -14.52 -16.32
N GLN A 282 -4.99 -13.69 -16.81
CA GLN A 282 -4.77 -12.89 -18.02
C GLN A 282 -3.63 -11.88 -17.85
N ILE A 283 -3.50 -11.25 -16.68
CA ILE A 283 -2.38 -10.36 -16.36
C ILE A 283 -1.05 -11.13 -16.34
N ALA A 284 -1.05 -12.35 -15.80
CA ALA A 284 0.13 -13.21 -15.76
C ALA A 284 0.60 -13.58 -17.17
N ASP A 285 -0.32 -13.97 -18.06
CA ASP A 285 -0.02 -14.30 -19.46
C ASP A 285 0.63 -13.13 -20.21
N ALA A 286 0.21 -11.89 -19.91
CA ALA A 286 0.77 -10.70 -20.52
C ALA A 286 2.16 -10.32 -19.95
N SER A 287 2.47 -10.67 -18.69
CA SER A 287 3.64 -10.23 -17.91
C SER A 287 5.00 -10.41 -18.62
N HIS A 288 5.12 -11.46 -19.45
CA HIS A 288 6.34 -11.81 -20.18
C HIS A 288 6.83 -10.71 -21.15
N LYS A 289 5.94 -9.84 -21.63
CA LYS A 289 6.23 -8.85 -22.69
C LYS A 289 6.11 -7.40 -22.24
N VAL A 290 5.99 -7.17 -20.94
CA VAL A 290 5.62 -5.86 -20.37
C VAL A 290 6.85 -5.00 -20.12
N VAL A 291 7.75 -5.44 -19.23
CA VAL A 291 8.91 -4.67 -18.77
C VAL A 291 10.11 -4.97 -19.66
N GLY A 292 10.84 -3.93 -20.10
CA GLY A 292 12.00 -4.07 -20.96
C GLY A 292 11.69 -4.25 -22.45
N ARG A 293 10.43 -4.07 -22.86
CA ARG A 293 10.01 -4.16 -24.27
C ARG A 293 10.65 -3.03 -25.08
N MET A 294 11.29 -3.38 -26.18
CA MET A 294 11.88 -2.41 -27.10
C MET A 294 10.81 -1.77 -27.97
N LEU A 295 10.71 -0.43 -27.90
CA LEU A 295 9.76 0.38 -28.67
C LEU A 295 10.40 1.02 -29.90
N LYS A 296 11.69 1.36 -29.80
CA LYS A 296 12.48 1.94 -30.90
C LYS A 296 13.92 1.43 -30.85
N LYS A 297 14.48 1.16 -32.03
CA LYS A 297 15.90 0.86 -32.24
C LYS A 297 16.44 1.75 -33.35
N ILE A 298 17.49 2.51 -33.06
CA ILE A 298 18.06 3.49 -34.01
C ILE A 298 19.58 3.31 -34.05
N GLN A 299 20.13 3.10 -35.23
CA GLN A 299 21.57 3.23 -35.46
C GLN A 299 21.92 4.72 -35.57
N ILE A 300 22.52 5.26 -34.52
CA ILE A 300 22.88 6.69 -34.47
C ILE A 300 24.11 6.95 -35.34
N ALA A 301 25.09 6.04 -35.29
CA ALA A 301 26.32 6.06 -36.07
C ALA A 301 26.91 4.65 -36.17
N ASP A 302 28.02 4.48 -36.89
CA ASP A 302 28.74 3.20 -36.90
C ASP A 302 29.15 2.79 -35.48
N GLY A 303 28.79 1.56 -35.08
CA GLY A 303 28.99 1.04 -33.73
C GLY A 303 28.19 1.72 -32.60
N MET A 304 27.19 2.55 -32.91
CA MET A 304 26.35 3.23 -31.91
C MET A 304 24.86 2.95 -32.11
N GLU A 305 24.25 2.26 -31.15
CA GLU A 305 22.82 1.92 -31.17
C GLU A 305 22.07 2.56 -30.00
N LEU A 306 20.97 3.24 -30.32
CA LEU A 306 20.06 3.83 -29.36
C LEU A 306 18.76 3.02 -29.30
N HIS A 307 18.41 2.57 -28.10
CA HIS A 307 17.19 1.80 -27.84
C HIS A 307 16.24 2.61 -26.94
N GLN A 308 14.93 2.58 -27.23
CA GLN A 308 13.90 3.06 -26.31
C GLN A 308 13.17 1.84 -25.74
N LEU A 309 13.21 1.65 -24.42
CA LEU A 309 12.65 0.50 -23.72
C LEU A 309 11.52 0.91 -22.77
N THR A 310 10.55 0.03 -22.54
CA THR A 310 9.58 0.18 -21.45
C THR A 310 10.23 -0.09 -20.09
N VAL A 311 9.88 0.69 -19.08
CA VAL A 311 10.32 0.54 -17.68
C VAL A 311 9.14 0.86 -16.75
N PRO A 312 9.07 0.31 -15.53
CA PRO A 312 8.06 0.73 -14.55
C PRO A 312 8.10 2.23 -14.29
N ILE A 313 6.96 2.79 -13.89
CA ILE A 313 6.87 4.16 -13.40
C ILE A 313 7.70 4.32 -12.12
N GLY A 314 7.63 3.37 -11.20
CA GLY A 314 8.35 3.39 -9.92
C GLY A 314 7.49 2.86 -8.77
N VAL A 315 6.92 3.75 -7.97
CA VAL A 315 6.02 3.45 -6.86
C VAL A 315 4.65 4.08 -7.10
N LEU A 316 3.63 3.24 -7.02
CA LEU A 316 2.23 3.62 -7.18
C LEU A 316 1.58 3.79 -5.80
N LEU A 317 0.71 4.77 -5.65
CA LEU A 317 -0.21 4.89 -4.51
C LEU A 317 -1.63 4.72 -5.01
N VAL A 318 -2.29 3.64 -4.59
CA VAL A 318 -3.70 3.39 -4.91
C VAL A 318 -4.56 3.67 -3.68
N ILE A 319 -5.43 4.67 -3.78
CA ILE A 319 -6.38 5.05 -2.73
C ILE A 319 -7.77 4.61 -3.18
N PHE A 320 -8.44 3.75 -2.42
CA PHE A 320 -9.70 3.16 -2.84
C PHE A 320 -10.73 3.05 -1.72
N GLU A 321 -12.00 3.23 -2.08
CA GLU A 321 -13.14 3.20 -1.16
C GLU A 321 -14.12 2.10 -1.54
N SER A 322 -14.49 1.31 -0.53
CA SER A 322 -15.54 0.29 -0.54
C SER A 322 -15.39 -0.71 -1.69
N ARG A 323 -14.17 -0.98 -2.13
CA ARG A 323 -13.85 -1.87 -3.26
C ARG A 323 -12.71 -2.82 -2.90
N PRO A 324 -12.95 -3.82 -2.05
CA PRO A 324 -11.91 -4.77 -1.65
C PRO A 324 -11.40 -5.62 -2.83
N ASP A 325 -12.20 -5.79 -3.88
CA ASP A 325 -11.83 -6.44 -5.14
C ASP A 325 -10.70 -5.72 -5.89
N CYS A 326 -10.57 -4.40 -5.71
CA CYS A 326 -9.51 -3.59 -6.30
C CYS A 326 -8.10 -4.05 -5.85
N LEU A 327 -7.94 -4.39 -4.57
CA LEU A 327 -6.63 -4.70 -3.96
C LEU A 327 -5.85 -5.77 -4.72
N PRO A 328 -6.37 -7.00 -4.93
CA PRO A 328 -5.66 -8.03 -5.69
C PRO A 328 -5.44 -7.67 -7.16
N GLN A 329 -6.35 -6.90 -7.79
CA GLN A 329 -6.18 -6.46 -9.18
C GLN A 329 -4.97 -5.53 -9.33
N VAL A 330 -4.91 -4.47 -8.53
CA VAL A 330 -3.82 -3.50 -8.60
C VAL A 330 -2.50 -4.09 -8.11
N ALA A 331 -2.54 -5.03 -7.16
CA ALA A 331 -1.36 -5.78 -6.74
C ALA A 331 -0.80 -6.62 -7.90
N ALA A 332 -1.65 -7.36 -8.62
CA ALA A 332 -1.24 -8.15 -9.78
C ALA A 332 -0.71 -7.27 -10.92
N LEU A 333 -1.34 -6.13 -11.19
CA LEU A 333 -0.87 -5.17 -12.19
C LEU A 333 0.50 -4.57 -11.80
N ALA A 334 0.71 -4.24 -10.51
CA ALA A 334 1.99 -3.77 -9.99
C ALA A 334 3.09 -4.84 -10.08
N MET A 335 2.76 -6.10 -9.74
CA MET A 335 3.68 -7.23 -9.94
C MET A 335 4.06 -7.37 -11.41
N SER A 336 3.09 -7.40 -12.33
CA SER A 336 3.33 -7.57 -13.78
C SER A 336 4.21 -6.46 -14.36
N SER A 337 3.92 -5.21 -13.98
CA SER A 337 4.64 -4.02 -14.41
C SER A 337 5.93 -3.71 -13.63
N ALA A 338 6.28 -4.53 -12.62
CA ALA A 338 7.43 -4.33 -11.74
C ALA A 338 7.43 -2.99 -10.98
N ASN A 339 6.25 -2.50 -10.61
CA ASN A 339 6.09 -1.31 -9.77
C ASN A 339 6.00 -1.68 -8.29
N GLY A 340 6.48 -0.78 -7.43
CA GLY A 340 6.15 -0.80 -6.00
C GLY A 340 4.74 -0.26 -5.80
N LEU A 341 4.07 -0.67 -4.74
CA LEU A 341 2.66 -0.32 -4.52
C LEU A 341 2.36 -0.04 -3.05
N LEU A 342 1.81 1.13 -2.80
CA LEU A 342 1.17 1.49 -1.55
C LEU A 342 -0.35 1.46 -1.73
N LEU A 343 -1.02 0.74 -0.85
CA LEU A 343 -2.47 0.58 -0.86
C LEU A 343 -3.06 1.32 0.32
N LYS A 344 -4.01 2.22 0.07
CA LYS A 344 -4.79 2.87 1.12
C LYS A 344 -6.27 2.60 0.92
N GLY A 345 -6.76 1.58 1.61
CA GLY A 345 -8.18 1.23 1.63
C GLY A 345 -9.00 2.09 2.59
N GLY A 346 -10.30 2.14 2.33
CA GLY A 346 -11.33 2.64 3.25
C GLY A 346 -11.42 1.82 4.54
N LYS A 347 -11.92 2.46 5.61
CA LYS A 347 -12.06 1.84 6.95
C LYS A 347 -13.11 0.74 6.98
N GLU A 348 -14.10 0.84 6.12
CA GLU A 348 -15.23 -0.08 5.95
C GLU A 348 -14.82 -1.46 5.41
N ALA A 349 -13.65 -1.59 4.78
CA ALA A 349 -13.15 -2.84 4.19
C ALA A 349 -11.93 -3.41 4.95
N LEU A 350 -11.77 -3.04 6.23
CA LEU A 350 -10.56 -3.33 7.01
C LEU A 350 -10.24 -4.83 7.07
N HIS A 351 -11.21 -5.68 7.41
CA HIS A 351 -10.95 -7.11 7.61
C HIS A 351 -10.65 -7.79 6.27
N THR A 352 -11.40 -7.44 5.24
CA THR A 352 -11.24 -7.98 3.88
C THR A 352 -9.88 -7.59 3.29
N ASN A 353 -9.53 -6.30 3.34
CA ASN A 353 -8.25 -5.82 2.81
C ASN A 353 -7.06 -6.41 3.56
N THR A 354 -7.16 -6.54 4.89
CA THR A 354 -6.11 -7.18 5.69
C THR A 354 -5.90 -8.64 5.29
N TYR A 355 -6.98 -9.38 5.04
CA TYR A 355 -6.88 -10.78 4.64
C TYR A 355 -6.33 -10.92 3.21
N LEU A 356 -6.80 -10.10 2.26
CA LEU A 356 -6.31 -10.10 0.89
C LEU A 356 -4.83 -9.69 0.81
N MET A 357 -4.39 -8.71 1.62
CA MET A 357 -2.98 -8.32 1.67
C MET A 357 -2.08 -9.47 2.12
N LYS A 358 -2.51 -10.31 3.07
CA LYS A 358 -1.74 -11.51 3.47
C LYS A 358 -1.53 -12.48 2.30
N LEU A 359 -2.54 -12.65 1.44
CA LEU A 359 -2.41 -13.49 0.25
C LEU A 359 -1.43 -12.88 -0.76
N VAL A 360 -1.43 -11.55 -0.90
CA VAL A 360 -0.46 -10.81 -1.72
C VAL A 360 0.96 -10.98 -1.18
N GLU A 361 1.16 -10.87 0.13
CA GLU A 361 2.46 -11.08 0.78
C GLU A 361 2.96 -12.52 0.59
N GLU A 362 2.06 -13.52 0.71
CA GLU A 362 2.35 -14.93 0.47
C GLU A 362 2.85 -15.15 -0.97
N ALA A 363 2.15 -14.60 -1.97
CA ALA A 363 2.56 -14.67 -3.37
C ALA A 363 3.92 -13.99 -3.63
N LEU A 364 4.14 -12.79 -3.08
CA LEU A 364 5.41 -12.06 -3.23
C LEU A 364 6.60 -12.74 -2.56
N SER A 365 6.35 -13.52 -1.51
CA SER A 365 7.40 -14.20 -0.75
C SER A 365 8.13 -15.26 -1.57
N MET A 366 7.49 -15.81 -2.63
CA MET A 366 8.09 -16.80 -3.54
C MET A 366 9.44 -16.34 -4.12
N HIS A 367 9.56 -15.04 -4.42
CA HIS A 367 10.75 -14.45 -5.04
C HIS A 367 11.41 -13.36 -4.19
N SER A 368 11.15 -13.39 -2.86
CA SER A 368 11.68 -12.43 -1.88
C SER A 368 11.34 -10.96 -2.19
N ALA A 369 10.11 -10.70 -2.64
CA ALA A 369 9.63 -9.37 -3.03
C ALA A 369 8.52 -8.83 -2.10
N SER A 370 8.36 -9.38 -0.88
CA SER A 370 7.26 -9.03 0.04
C SER A 370 7.20 -7.54 0.43
N GLU A 371 8.33 -6.82 0.36
CA GLU A 371 8.37 -5.38 0.63
C GLU A 371 7.84 -4.50 -0.52
N ALA A 372 7.62 -5.07 -1.72
CA ALA A 372 7.21 -4.31 -2.89
C ALA A 372 5.80 -3.74 -2.78
N ILE A 373 4.92 -4.39 -2.01
CA ILE A 373 3.52 -4.01 -1.86
C ILE A 373 3.20 -3.89 -0.37
N SER A 374 2.59 -2.79 0.04
CA SER A 374 2.21 -2.55 1.44
C SER A 374 0.81 -1.96 1.56
N LEU A 375 0.06 -2.43 2.57
CA LEU A 375 -1.21 -1.83 2.97
C LEU A 375 -0.96 -0.80 4.07
N VAL A 376 -1.21 0.47 3.74
CA VAL A 376 -1.08 1.64 4.60
C VAL A 376 -2.22 1.68 5.62
N SER A 377 -1.93 2.10 6.84
CA SER A 377 -2.90 2.08 7.94
C SER A 377 -4.08 3.00 7.67
N THR A 378 -5.28 2.60 8.08
CA THR A 378 -6.48 3.42 7.89
C THR A 378 -6.49 4.70 8.75
N ARG A 379 -5.57 4.82 9.71
CA ARG A 379 -5.41 6.01 10.58
C ARG A 379 -4.51 7.07 9.96
N GLU A 380 -3.72 6.73 8.96
CA GLU A 380 -2.77 7.66 8.34
C GLU A 380 -3.49 8.64 7.43
N ASP A 381 -3.01 9.89 7.44
CA ASP A 381 -3.60 10.98 6.68
C ASP A 381 -3.28 10.80 5.18
N VAL A 382 -4.31 10.86 4.34
CA VAL A 382 -4.14 10.86 2.89
C VAL A 382 -3.28 12.05 2.46
N GLY A 383 -3.39 13.20 3.15
CA GLY A 383 -2.58 14.38 2.85
C GLY A 383 -1.08 14.14 2.99
N GLU A 384 -0.65 13.35 3.99
CA GLU A 384 0.75 13.02 4.21
C GLU A 384 1.31 12.18 3.05
N LEU A 385 0.58 11.14 2.64
CA LEU A 385 0.91 10.31 1.47
C LEU A 385 1.03 11.15 0.20
N LEU A 386 0.11 12.09 -0.03
CA LEU A 386 0.07 12.92 -1.22
C LEU A 386 1.20 13.96 -1.28
N SER A 387 1.94 14.16 -0.19
CA SER A 387 3.13 15.02 -0.14
C SER A 387 4.46 14.29 -0.36
N MET A 388 4.46 12.96 -0.49
CA MET A 388 5.67 12.14 -0.60
C MET A 388 6.20 12.04 -2.04
N GLU A 389 6.40 13.18 -2.72
CA GLU A 389 6.84 13.24 -4.12
C GLU A 389 8.23 12.63 -4.38
N ASP A 390 9.09 12.56 -3.36
CA ASP A 390 10.39 11.90 -3.44
C ASP A 390 10.30 10.36 -3.53
N TYR A 391 9.15 9.79 -3.15
CA TYR A 391 8.98 8.33 -3.04
C TYR A 391 7.88 7.78 -3.95
N ILE A 392 6.79 8.52 -4.15
CA ILE A 392 5.59 8.09 -4.88
C ILE A 392 5.56 8.79 -6.23
N ASP A 393 5.46 8.00 -7.30
CA ASP A 393 5.58 8.49 -8.68
C ASP A 393 4.21 8.65 -9.37
N LEU A 394 3.16 7.98 -8.87
CA LEU A 394 1.80 8.08 -9.42
C LEU A 394 0.74 7.77 -8.36
N VAL A 395 -0.31 8.60 -8.28
CA VAL A 395 -1.50 8.34 -7.46
C VAL A 395 -2.68 7.90 -8.32
N ILE A 396 -3.38 6.85 -7.89
CA ILE A 396 -4.55 6.30 -8.59
C ILE A 396 -5.73 6.25 -7.61
N PRO A 397 -6.64 7.23 -7.64
CA PRO A 397 -7.85 7.22 -6.82
C PRO A 397 -8.95 6.35 -7.45
N ARG A 398 -9.53 5.46 -6.66
CA ARG A 398 -10.64 4.57 -7.04
C ARG A 398 -11.80 4.69 -6.05
N GLY A 399 -12.67 5.67 -6.28
CA GLY A 399 -13.74 6.00 -5.34
C GLY A 399 -14.85 6.82 -5.97
N SER A 400 -15.42 7.71 -5.17
CA SER A 400 -16.38 8.71 -5.63
C SER A 400 -15.70 9.84 -6.42
N SER A 401 -16.47 10.53 -7.25
CA SER A 401 -16.04 11.76 -7.93
C SER A 401 -15.49 12.82 -6.95
N GLN A 402 -16.07 12.87 -5.75
CA GLN A 402 -15.62 13.77 -4.69
C GLN A 402 -14.21 13.38 -4.20
N LEU A 403 -13.98 12.10 -3.88
CA LEU A 403 -12.65 11.61 -3.47
C LEU A 403 -11.59 11.94 -4.53
N VAL A 404 -11.88 11.67 -5.81
CA VAL A 404 -10.94 11.93 -6.90
C VAL A 404 -10.59 13.42 -6.99
N LYS A 405 -11.59 14.31 -6.93
CA LYS A 405 -11.38 15.77 -6.94
C LYS A 405 -10.58 16.26 -5.74
N GLU A 406 -10.84 15.69 -4.56
CA GLU A 406 -10.10 16.02 -3.34
C GLU A 406 -8.62 15.62 -3.46
N ILE A 407 -8.33 14.40 -3.94
CA ILE A 407 -6.97 13.92 -4.17
C ILE A 407 -6.26 14.76 -5.24
N GLN A 408 -6.92 15.06 -6.37
CA GLN A 408 -6.36 15.92 -7.41
C GLN A 408 -6.03 17.33 -6.90
N LYS A 409 -6.83 17.88 -5.98
CA LYS A 409 -6.61 19.20 -5.39
C LYS A 409 -5.49 19.20 -4.34
N GLN A 410 -5.35 18.12 -3.58
CA GLN A 410 -4.37 17.99 -2.51
C GLN A 410 -2.99 17.55 -3.01
N SER A 411 -2.94 16.69 -4.03
CA SER A 411 -1.70 16.19 -4.59
C SER A 411 -0.97 17.31 -5.34
N ARG A 412 0.15 17.74 -4.76
CA ARG A 412 1.05 18.73 -5.36
C ARG A 412 2.36 18.01 -5.67
N GLY A 413 2.74 17.95 -6.94
CA GLY A 413 3.98 17.34 -7.40
C GLY A 413 3.83 15.91 -7.91
N ILE A 414 2.93 15.11 -7.32
CA ILE A 414 2.68 13.74 -7.78
C ILE A 414 1.57 13.73 -8.85
N PRO A 415 1.78 13.13 -10.03
CA PRO A 415 0.73 12.94 -11.02
C PRO A 415 -0.43 12.08 -10.47
N VAL A 416 -1.65 12.44 -10.84
CA VAL A 416 -2.87 11.69 -10.46
C VAL A 416 -3.53 11.12 -11.72
N LEU A 417 -3.71 9.80 -11.78
CA LEU A 417 -4.36 9.10 -12.89
C LEU A 417 -5.74 8.61 -12.48
N GLY A 418 -6.77 9.10 -13.18
CA GLY A 418 -8.16 8.70 -12.99
C GLY A 418 -9.11 9.63 -13.73
N HIS A 419 -10.40 9.51 -13.44
CA HIS A 419 -11.43 10.41 -13.96
C HIS A 419 -12.28 10.90 -12.79
N SER A 420 -12.69 12.18 -12.84
CA SER A 420 -13.53 12.77 -11.80
C SER A 420 -15.02 12.72 -12.13
N GLU A 421 -15.41 12.53 -13.40
CA GLU A 421 -16.79 12.61 -13.88
C GLU A 421 -17.01 11.68 -15.08
N GLY A 422 -18.26 11.21 -15.24
CA GLY A 422 -18.71 10.25 -16.25
C GLY A 422 -19.86 10.74 -17.13
N VAL A 423 -19.84 11.99 -17.61
CA VAL A 423 -20.89 12.54 -18.47
C VAL A 423 -20.73 12.03 -19.90
N CYS A 424 -21.30 10.85 -20.16
CA CYS A 424 -21.23 10.13 -21.43
C CYS A 424 -22.47 10.38 -22.31
N HIS A 425 -22.27 10.46 -23.63
CA HIS A 425 -23.33 10.70 -24.59
C HIS A 425 -23.54 9.53 -25.54
N VAL A 426 -24.79 9.36 -25.94
CA VAL A 426 -25.16 8.58 -27.13
C VAL A 426 -25.84 9.54 -28.10
N TYR A 427 -25.35 9.62 -29.33
CA TYR A 427 -25.94 10.38 -30.43
C TYR A 427 -26.62 9.42 -31.41
N VAL A 428 -27.91 9.59 -31.62
CA VAL A 428 -28.69 8.88 -32.66
C VAL A 428 -28.81 9.80 -33.86
N ASP A 429 -28.13 9.41 -34.93
CA ASP A 429 -28.05 10.14 -36.19
C ASP A 429 -29.27 9.93 -37.08
N GLU A 430 -29.48 10.81 -38.06
CA GLU A 430 -30.64 10.79 -38.95
C GLU A 430 -30.88 9.43 -39.62
N ASN A 431 -29.81 8.80 -40.13
CA ASN A 431 -29.87 7.52 -40.82
C ASN A 431 -29.44 6.39 -39.88
N VAL A 432 -30.41 5.66 -39.33
CA VAL A 432 -30.15 4.62 -38.33
C VAL A 432 -31.18 3.49 -38.42
N ASP A 433 -30.78 2.25 -38.09
CA ASP A 433 -31.72 1.18 -37.74
C ASP A 433 -32.37 1.48 -36.37
N PRO A 434 -33.70 1.73 -36.32
CA PRO A 434 -34.43 1.98 -35.08
C PRO A 434 -34.24 0.90 -34.01
N ALA A 435 -34.18 -0.37 -34.42
CA ALA A 435 -34.03 -1.49 -33.49
C ALA A 435 -32.63 -1.51 -32.85
N MET A 436 -31.59 -1.22 -33.63
CA MET A 436 -30.23 -1.04 -33.13
C MET A 436 -30.15 0.13 -32.14
N ALA A 437 -30.72 1.29 -32.48
CA ALA A 437 -30.71 2.47 -31.63
C ALA A 437 -31.35 2.18 -30.26
N LEU A 438 -32.53 1.54 -30.23
CA LEU A 438 -33.21 1.19 -28.98
C LEU A 438 -32.39 0.26 -28.10
N ARG A 439 -31.73 -0.76 -28.68
CA ARG A 439 -30.89 -1.70 -27.92
C ARG A 439 -29.70 -1.00 -27.29
N ILE A 440 -28.97 -0.20 -28.07
CA ILE A 440 -27.75 0.48 -27.61
C ILE A 440 -28.08 1.52 -26.55
N VAL A 441 -29.13 2.33 -26.76
CA VAL A 441 -29.57 3.35 -25.77
C VAL A 441 -30.00 2.69 -24.47
N LYS A 442 -30.78 1.60 -24.54
CA LYS A 442 -31.21 0.85 -23.36
C LYS A 442 -30.01 0.31 -22.59
N ASP A 443 -29.09 -0.39 -23.27
CA ASP A 443 -27.91 -0.98 -22.63
C ASP A 443 -27.02 0.10 -21.99
N SER A 444 -26.75 1.18 -22.73
CA SER A 444 -25.88 2.28 -22.30
C SER A 444 -26.38 2.94 -21.00
N LYS A 445 -27.69 3.01 -20.76
CA LYS A 445 -28.27 3.58 -19.51
C LYS A 445 -28.58 2.55 -18.44
N CYS A 446 -29.14 1.40 -18.82
CA CYS A 446 -29.85 0.51 -17.89
C CYS A 446 -29.01 -0.69 -17.40
N ASP A 447 -27.94 -1.08 -18.09
CA ASP A 447 -27.10 -2.23 -17.69
C ASP A 447 -26.53 -2.03 -16.27
N TYR A 448 -25.82 -0.92 -16.07
CA TYR A 448 -25.30 -0.54 -14.77
C TYR A 448 -25.31 0.99 -14.61
N PRO A 449 -26.42 1.59 -14.15
CA PRO A 449 -26.61 3.05 -14.17
C PRO A 449 -25.63 3.84 -13.31
N ALA A 450 -24.99 3.20 -12.33
CA ALA A 450 -24.00 3.80 -11.45
C ALA A 450 -22.54 3.69 -11.98
N ALA A 451 -22.36 3.13 -13.18
CA ALA A 451 -21.06 3.10 -13.85
C ALA A 451 -20.70 4.47 -14.44
N CYS A 452 -19.43 4.83 -14.40
CA CYS A 452 -18.93 6.09 -14.96
C CYS A 452 -19.01 6.22 -16.48
N ASN A 453 -19.23 5.10 -17.18
CA ASN A 453 -19.45 5.05 -18.62
C ASN A 453 -20.93 4.82 -18.98
N ALA A 454 -21.86 4.94 -18.03
CA ALA A 454 -23.29 4.91 -18.33
C ALA A 454 -23.68 6.17 -19.10
N MET A 455 -24.60 6.06 -20.06
CA MET A 455 -25.12 7.21 -20.78
C MET A 455 -25.84 8.16 -19.82
N GLU A 456 -25.48 9.43 -19.84
CA GLU A 456 -26.14 10.49 -19.06
C GLU A 456 -26.95 11.44 -19.92
N THR A 457 -26.53 11.64 -21.17
CA THR A 457 -27.26 12.44 -22.15
C THR A 457 -27.46 11.67 -23.45
N LEU A 458 -28.71 11.61 -23.91
CA LEU A 458 -29.07 11.13 -25.24
C LEU A 458 -29.27 12.33 -26.17
N LEU A 459 -28.49 12.38 -27.25
CA LEU A 459 -28.65 13.34 -28.33
C LEU A 459 -29.42 12.67 -29.46
N LEU A 460 -30.51 13.29 -29.92
CA LEU A 460 -31.29 12.81 -31.06
C LEU A 460 -31.23 13.83 -32.19
N HIS A 461 -30.97 13.35 -33.40
CA HIS A 461 -31.16 14.17 -34.58
C HIS A 461 -32.61 14.64 -34.70
N ARG A 462 -32.81 15.89 -35.09
CA ARG A 462 -34.12 16.55 -35.15
C ARG A 462 -35.17 15.77 -35.96
N SER A 463 -34.75 15.11 -37.03
CA SER A 463 -35.65 14.31 -37.89
C SER A 463 -36.38 13.19 -37.13
N HIS A 464 -35.88 12.73 -35.97
CA HIS A 464 -36.55 11.71 -35.16
C HIS A 464 -37.77 12.22 -34.40
N LEU A 465 -37.98 13.54 -34.32
CA LEU A 465 -39.22 14.09 -33.78
C LEU A 465 -40.41 13.88 -34.71
N ASP A 466 -40.15 13.74 -36.01
CA ASP A 466 -41.18 13.56 -37.04
C ASP A 466 -41.52 12.08 -37.28
N ASN A 467 -40.84 11.15 -36.59
CA ASN A 467 -41.07 9.72 -36.70
C ASN A 467 -41.27 9.04 -35.33
N ASN A 468 -41.56 7.73 -35.35
CA ASN A 468 -41.88 6.99 -34.13
C ASN A 468 -40.66 6.74 -33.22
N LEU A 469 -39.43 6.92 -33.70
CA LEU A 469 -38.23 6.54 -32.94
C LEU A 469 -38.11 7.34 -31.63
N PHE A 470 -38.41 8.65 -31.65
CA PHE A 470 -38.42 9.45 -30.42
C PHE A 470 -39.39 8.89 -29.37
N VAL A 471 -40.61 8.54 -29.80
CA VAL A 471 -41.64 7.96 -28.93
C VAL A 471 -41.21 6.59 -28.40
N ASP A 472 -40.66 5.74 -29.26
CA ASP A 472 -40.20 4.39 -28.91
C ASP A 472 -39.05 4.42 -27.91
N VAL A 473 -38.09 5.34 -28.08
CA VAL A 473 -36.99 5.57 -27.13
C VAL A 473 -37.55 6.01 -25.78
N CYS A 474 -38.41 7.02 -25.74
CA CYS A 474 -39.00 7.49 -24.49
C CYS A 474 -39.81 6.41 -23.78
N ASN A 475 -40.59 5.62 -24.53
CA ASN A 475 -41.37 4.51 -23.97
C ASN A 475 -40.48 3.40 -23.43
N THR A 476 -39.41 3.07 -24.14
CA THR A 476 -38.43 2.06 -23.72
C THR A 476 -37.76 2.49 -22.41
N LEU A 477 -37.23 3.71 -22.34
CA LEU A 477 -36.59 4.24 -21.14
C LEU A 477 -37.55 4.31 -19.95
N LYS A 478 -38.78 4.80 -20.16
CA LYS A 478 -39.81 4.82 -19.11
C LYS A 478 -40.19 3.43 -18.62
N LYS A 479 -40.27 2.44 -19.51
CA LYS A 479 -40.58 1.04 -19.15
C LYS A 479 -39.49 0.44 -18.26
N GLU A 480 -38.23 0.83 -18.46
CA GLU A 480 -37.10 0.44 -17.61
C GLU A 480 -36.99 1.30 -16.33
N GLY A 481 -37.93 2.24 -16.10
CA GLY A 481 -37.97 3.08 -14.91
C GLY A 481 -37.05 4.30 -14.95
N VAL A 482 -36.57 4.70 -16.13
CA VAL A 482 -35.67 5.85 -16.29
C VAL A 482 -36.46 7.17 -16.23
N ASN A 483 -36.06 8.07 -15.32
CA ASN A 483 -36.59 9.44 -15.31
C ASN A 483 -35.88 10.28 -16.36
N ILE A 484 -36.66 10.81 -17.29
CA ILE A 484 -36.16 11.62 -18.41
C ILE A 484 -36.20 13.09 -18.02
N PHE A 485 -35.15 13.83 -18.35
CA PHE A 485 -35.10 15.29 -18.29
C PHE A 485 -34.96 15.86 -19.70
N SER A 486 -35.66 16.95 -19.99
CA SER A 486 -35.59 17.61 -21.30
C SER A 486 -34.45 18.62 -21.35
N GLY A 487 -33.56 18.49 -22.34
CA GLY A 487 -32.59 19.51 -22.69
C GLY A 487 -33.28 20.78 -23.19
N PRO A 488 -32.61 21.95 -23.15
CA PRO A 488 -33.16 23.23 -23.59
C PRO A 488 -33.93 23.22 -24.91
N ARG A 489 -33.42 22.58 -25.98
CA ARG A 489 -34.14 22.59 -27.28
C ARG A 489 -35.35 21.68 -27.20
N LEU A 490 -35.21 20.46 -26.69
CA LEU A 490 -36.36 19.56 -26.50
C LEU A 490 -37.46 20.21 -25.66
N HIS A 491 -37.10 20.86 -24.55
CA HIS A 491 -38.04 21.53 -23.66
C HIS A 491 -38.84 22.61 -24.38
N SER A 492 -38.19 23.42 -25.23
CA SER A 492 -38.85 24.47 -26.01
C SER A 492 -39.80 23.94 -27.09
N MET A 493 -39.60 22.69 -27.53
CA MET A 493 -40.39 22.06 -28.61
C MET A 493 -41.62 21.32 -28.09
N LEU A 494 -41.68 20.98 -26.79
CA LEU A 494 -42.77 20.22 -26.20
C LEU A 494 -43.71 21.14 -25.39
N THR A 495 -45.01 21.10 -25.70
CA THR A 495 -46.03 21.78 -24.86
C THR A 495 -46.20 21.07 -23.51
N PHE A 496 -46.11 19.74 -23.51
CA PHE A 496 -46.12 18.91 -22.31
C PHE A 496 -45.00 17.87 -22.44
N GLY A 497 -44.02 17.94 -21.55
CA GLY A 497 -42.83 17.10 -21.63
C GLY A 497 -42.22 16.79 -20.26
N PRO A 498 -41.13 16.02 -20.24
CA PRO A 498 -40.38 15.77 -19.02
C PRO A 498 -39.83 17.09 -18.43
N PRO A 499 -39.57 17.15 -17.12
CA PRO A 499 -39.02 18.35 -16.48
C PRO A 499 -37.69 18.77 -17.14
N PRO A 500 -37.35 20.06 -17.16
CA PRO A 500 -36.10 20.52 -17.76
C PRO A 500 -34.88 19.96 -16.99
N ALA A 501 -33.83 19.62 -17.73
CA ALA A 501 -32.55 19.26 -17.14
C ALA A 501 -31.94 20.48 -16.42
N LYS A 502 -31.37 20.26 -15.23
CA LYS A 502 -30.70 21.34 -14.46
C LYS A 502 -29.44 21.85 -15.16
N SER A 503 -28.72 20.95 -15.82
CA SER A 503 -27.50 21.20 -16.57
C SER A 503 -27.29 20.07 -17.56
N MET A 504 -26.67 20.35 -18.72
CA MET A 504 -26.21 19.31 -19.64
C MET A 504 -24.89 18.65 -19.19
N LYS A 505 -24.31 19.10 -18.06
CA LYS A 505 -23.10 18.52 -17.44
C LYS A 505 -23.40 17.62 -16.25
N THR A 506 -24.65 17.16 -16.10
CA THR A 506 -25.04 16.36 -14.94
C THR A 506 -24.71 14.88 -15.17
N GLU A 507 -23.85 14.33 -14.31
CA GLU A 507 -23.75 12.88 -14.10
C GLU A 507 -24.83 12.49 -13.09
N TYR A 508 -25.78 11.66 -13.50
CA TYR A 508 -26.88 11.24 -12.64
C TYR A 508 -26.50 10.00 -11.81
N GLY A 509 -25.74 9.07 -12.39
CA GLY A 509 -25.30 7.85 -11.71
C GLY A 509 -26.44 6.92 -11.27
N SER A 510 -27.61 7.06 -11.89
CA SER A 510 -28.87 6.43 -11.53
C SER A 510 -29.72 6.17 -12.79
N LEU A 511 -30.93 5.63 -12.63
CA LEU A 511 -31.93 5.50 -13.72
C LEU A 511 -32.55 6.87 -14.05
N GLU A 512 -31.70 7.80 -14.47
CA GLU A 512 -32.03 9.16 -14.87
C GLU A 512 -31.15 9.54 -16.08
N CYS A 513 -31.68 10.32 -17.02
CA CYS A 513 -30.90 10.86 -18.14
C CYS A 513 -31.53 12.12 -18.72
N ALA A 514 -30.72 12.95 -19.40
CA ALA A 514 -31.19 14.03 -20.24
C ALA A 514 -31.42 13.57 -21.69
N ILE A 515 -32.42 14.12 -22.37
CA ILE A 515 -32.58 14.00 -23.83
C ILE A 515 -32.53 15.39 -24.44
N GLU A 516 -31.69 15.59 -25.45
CA GLU A 516 -31.55 16.85 -26.18
C GLU A 516 -31.59 16.64 -27.70
N ILE A 517 -32.07 17.65 -28.43
CA ILE A 517 -32.21 17.63 -29.88
C ILE A 517 -31.07 18.40 -30.57
N VAL A 518 -30.47 17.77 -31.56
CA VAL A 518 -29.37 18.30 -32.37
C VAL A 518 -29.73 18.29 -33.86
N GLU A 519 -29.12 19.19 -34.64
CA GLU A 519 -29.49 19.45 -36.04
C GLU A 519 -28.58 18.75 -37.05
N SER A 520 -27.44 18.23 -36.59
CA SER A 520 -26.45 17.52 -37.40
C SER A 520 -25.40 16.83 -36.53
N VAL A 521 -24.58 15.96 -37.12
CA VAL A 521 -23.42 15.34 -36.48
C VAL A 521 -22.43 16.37 -35.93
N GLU A 522 -22.20 17.49 -36.63
CA GLU A 522 -21.32 18.56 -36.16
C GLU A 522 -21.88 19.22 -34.89
N SER A 523 -23.20 19.41 -34.81
CA SER A 523 -23.81 19.95 -33.60
C SER A 523 -23.77 18.95 -32.43
N ALA A 524 -23.85 17.64 -32.71
CA ALA A 524 -23.64 16.60 -31.71
C ALA A 524 -22.21 16.59 -31.17
N ILE A 525 -21.21 16.62 -32.06
CA ILE A 525 -19.78 16.72 -31.70
C ILE A 525 -19.53 17.95 -30.83
N ASN A 526 -20.04 19.11 -31.24
CA ASN A 526 -19.89 20.35 -30.46
C ASN A 526 -20.54 20.26 -29.08
N HIS A 527 -21.72 19.63 -28.97
CA HIS A 527 -22.38 19.40 -27.70
C HIS A 527 -21.51 18.53 -26.77
N ILE A 528 -21.05 17.38 -27.28
CA ILE A 528 -20.23 16.42 -26.53
C ILE A 528 -18.94 17.07 -26.04
N ASN A 529 -18.20 17.76 -26.93
CA ASN A 529 -16.96 18.43 -26.56
C ASN A 529 -17.17 19.60 -25.56
N THR A 530 -18.38 20.16 -25.48
CA THR A 530 -18.70 21.27 -24.56
C THR A 530 -19.17 20.78 -23.19
N TYR A 531 -19.98 19.72 -23.17
CA TYR A 531 -20.71 19.28 -21.98
C TYR A 531 -20.26 17.93 -21.42
N GLY A 532 -19.63 17.08 -22.23
CA GLY A 532 -19.11 15.79 -21.80
C GLY A 532 -17.88 15.89 -20.92
N SER A 533 -17.59 14.79 -20.22
CA SER A 533 -16.40 14.65 -19.39
C SER A 533 -15.20 14.06 -20.15
N SER A 534 -15.30 13.98 -21.49
CA SER A 534 -14.33 13.31 -22.36
C SER A 534 -14.08 11.85 -21.98
N HIS A 535 -15.10 11.15 -21.45
CA HIS A 535 -15.01 9.75 -21.04
C HIS A 535 -15.33 8.79 -22.20
N THR A 536 -16.62 8.53 -22.44
CA THR A 536 -17.07 7.63 -23.50
C THR A 536 -18.26 8.23 -24.23
N ASP A 537 -18.19 8.32 -25.55
CA ASP A 537 -19.29 8.86 -26.35
C ASP A 537 -19.51 8.04 -27.62
N VAL A 538 -20.77 7.95 -28.05
CA VAL A 538 -21.21 6.99 -29.08
C VAL A 538 -22.00 7.70 -30.16
N ILE A 539 -21.77 7.33 -31.42
CA ILE A 539 -22.70 7.57 -32.52
C ILE A 539 -23.40 6.28 -32.94
N ILE A 540 -24.69 6.38 -33.21
CA ILE A 540 -25.49 5.33 -33.83
C ILE A 540 -25.93 5.83 -35.21
N THR A 541 -25.38 5.24 -36.28
CA THR A 541 -25.66 5.63 -37.67
C THR A 541 -25.33 4.49 -38.64
N GLU A 542 -26.04 4.43 -39.76
CA GLU A 542 -25.72 3.63 -40.95
C GLU A 542 -24.93 4.47 -41.99
N ASP A 543 -24.78 5.78 -41.79
CA ASP A 543 -23.95 6.63 -42.65
C ASP A 543 -22.48 6.60 -42.20
N GLU A 544 -21.65 5.91 -42.99
CA GLU A 544 -20.22 5.76 -42.75
C GLU A 544 -19.47 7.10 -42.70
N ASN A 545 -19.90 8.12 -43.45
CA ASN A 545 -19.25 9.44 -43.42
C ASN A 545 -19.53 10.13 -42.10
N ASN A 546 -20.77 10.05 -41.59
CA ASN A 546 -21.12 10.62 -40.29
C ASN A 546 -20.41 9.87 -39.16
N ALA A 547 -20.32 8.54 -39.25
CA ALA A 547 -19.54 7.73 -38.32
C ALA A 547 -18.09 8.18 -38.25
N GLN A 548 -17.40 8.30 -39.40
CA GLN A 548 -16.00 8.74 -39.44
C GLN A 548 -15.81 10.17 -38.94
N ARG A 549 -16.71 11.10 -39.31
CA ARG A 549 -16.67 12.48 -38.79
C ARG A 549 -16.80 12.53 -37.28
N PHE A 550 -17.70 11.74 -36.72
CA PHE A 550 -17.90 11.66 -35.27
C PHE A 550 -16.69 11.06 -34.56
N LEU A 551 -16.19 9.92 -35.04
CA LEU A 551 -15.00 9.24 -34.47
C LEU A 551 -13.76 10.14 -34.47
N GLN A 552 -13.60 11.02 -35.47
CA GLN A 552 -12.50 11.98 -35.55
C GLN A 552 -12.75 13.27 -34.75
N GLY A 553 -14.00 13.73 -34.68
CA GLY A 553 -14.35 15.04 -34.12
C GLY A 553 -14.59 15.05 -32.61
N VAL A 554 -15.00 13.92 -32.04
CA VAL A 554 -15.21 13.79 -30.58
C VAL A 554 -13.89 13.52 -29.88
N ASP A 555 -13.55 14.39 -28.93
CA ASP A 555 -12.28 14.29 -28.18
C ASP A 555 -12.49 13.66 -26.81
N SER A 556 -12.98 12.42 -26.82
CA SER A 556 -13.18 11.59 -25.63
C SER A 556 -12.15 10.48 -25.55
N ALA A 557 -11.98 9.90 -24.36
CA ALA A 557 -11.06 8.80 -24.16
C ALA A 557 -11.48 7.55 -24.94
N CYS A 558 -12.80 7.33 -25.08
CA CYS A 558 -13.38 6.28 -25.89
C CYS A 558 -14.46 6.88 -26.81
N VAL A 559 -14.42 6.56 -28.10
CA VAL A 559 -15.44 6.98 -29.07
C VAL A 559 -15.90 5.76 -29.85
N PHE A 560 -17.19 5.47 -29.85
CA PHE A 560 -17.73 4.26 -30.49
C PHE A 560 -18.73 4.58 -31.60
N HIS A 561 -18.82 3.64 -32.54
CA HIS A 561 -19.82 3.59 -33.58
C HIS A 561 -20.66 2.31 -33.40
N ASN A 562 -21.97 2.46 -33.34
CA ASN A 562 -22.94 1.36 -33.25
C ASN A 562 -22.66 0.36 -32.10
N SER A 563 -22.15 0.86 -30.97
CA SER A 563 -21.84 0.06 -29.79
C SER A 563 -22.14 0.81 -28.50
N SER A 564 -22.49 0.09 -27.43
CA SER A 564 -22.84 0.67 -26.13
C SER A 564 -21.67 1.38 -25.47
N THR A 565 -21.94 2.47 -24.74
CA THR A 565 -20.93 3.17 -23.93
C THR A 565 -20.30 2.24 -22.88
N ARG A 566 -21.04 1.19 -22.48
CA ARG A 566 -20.63 0.20 -21.47
C ARG A 566 -19.42 -0.64 -21.87
N PHE A 567 -19.07 -0.68 -23.15
CA PHE A 567 -17.88 -1.37 -23.63
C PHE A 567 -16.56 -0.72 -23.19
N ALA A 568 -16.56 0.55 -22.76
CA ALA A 568 -15.37 1.23 -22.25
C ALA A 568 -14.96 0.68 -20.87
N ASP A 569 -14.27 -0.45 -20.88
CA ASP A 569 -13.84 -1.23 -19.71
C ASP A 569 -12.62 -2.08 -20.09
N GLY A 570 -11.62 -2.14 -19.21
CA GLY A 570 -10.34 -2.78 -19.50
C GLY A 570 -10.46 -4.28 -19.81
N TYR A 571 -11.36 -5.00 -19.11
CA TYR A 571 -11.59 -6.42 -19.41
C TYR A 571 -12.25 -6.58 -20.78
N ARG A 572 -13.27 -5.77 -21.09
CA ARG A 572 -13.95 -5.80 -22.39
C ARG A 572 -13.03 -5.42 -23.56
N TYR A 573 -11.99 -4.62 -23.31
CA TYR A 573 -10.96 -4.28 -24.29
C TYR A 573 -9.88 -5.36 -24.47
N GLY A 574 -9.91 -6.43 -23.67
CA GLY A 574 -8.88 -7.47 -23.69
C GLY A 574 -7.59 -7.10 -22.97
N LEU A 575 -7.63 -6.13 -22.03
CA LEU A 575 -6.47 -5.75 -21.20
C LEU A 575 -6.31 -6.65 -19.96
N GLY A 576 -7.24 -7.59 -19.74
CA GLY A 576 -7.28 -8.48 -18.58
C GLY A 576 -7.84 -7.81 -17.32
N ALA A 577 -7.25 -6.70 -16.92
CA ALA A 577 -7.76 -5.85 -15.85
C ALA A 577 -7.40 -4.38 -16.11
N GLU A 578 -7.98 -3.48 -15.31
CA GLU A 578 -7.67 -2.06 -15.33
C GLU A 578 -7.40 -1.51 -13.93
N VAL A 579 -6.41 -0.61 -13.83
CA VAL A 579 -6.25 0.21 -12.61
C VAL A 579 -7.28 1.32 -12.54
N GLY A 580 -7.95 1.64 -13.64
CA GLY A 580 -9.01 2.65 -13.76
C GLY A 580 -9.17 3.14 -15.18
N ILE A 581 -10.08 4.09 -15.38
CA ILE A 581 -10.23 4.80 -16.64
C ILE A 581 -9.64 6.21 -16.47
N SER A 582 -8.87 6.65 -17.46
CA SER A 582 -8.29 7.99 -17.49
C SER A 582 -8.93 8.84 -18.58
N THR A 583 -9.40 10.03 -18.21
CA THR A 583 -9.81 11.06 -19.17
C THR A 583 -8.69 12.06 -19.45
N ALA A 584 -7.51 11.88 -18.83
CA ALA A 584 -6.36 12.72 -19.07
C ALA A 584 -5.83 12.57 -20.50
N ARG A 585 -5.22 13.64 -21.02
CA ARG A 585 -4.64 13.67 -22.37
C ARG A 585 -3.15 13.35 -22.42
N ILE A 586 -2.54 13.15 -21.25
CA ILE A 586 -1.12 12.82 -21.10
C ILE A 586 -0.98 11.43 -20.49
N HIS A 587 0.12 10.76 -20.83
CA HIS A 587 0.48 9.42 -20.35
C HIS A 587 -0.44 8.29 -20.83
N ALA A 588 -1.61 8.13 -20.22
CA ALA A 588 -2.57 7.07 -20.53
C ALA A 588 -4.00 7.61 -20.56
N ARG A 589 -4.79 7.15 -21.53
CA ARG A 589 -6.16 7.63 -21.80
C ARG A 589 -7.07 6.44 -22.14
N GLY A 590 -8.28 6.43 -21.58
CA GLY A 590 -9.20 5.30 -21.63
C GLY A 590 -8.95 4.29 -20.50
N PRO A 591 -9.46 3.05 -20.61
CA PRO A 591 -9.12 1.97 -19.69
C PRO A 591 -7.61 1.76 -19.60
N VAL A 592 -7.08 1.84 -18.38
CA VAL A 592 -5.65 1.81 -18.10
C VAL A 592 -5.26 0.42 -17.59
N GLY A 593 -4.71 -0.39 -18.50
CA GLY A 593 -4.11 -1.69 -18.17
C GLY A 593 -2.64 -1.58 -17.74
N VAL A 594 -1.89 -2.68 -17.89
CA VAL A 594 -0.47 -2.77 -17.47
C VAL A 594 0.41 -1.73 -18.19
N GLU A 595 0.16 -1.44 -19.47
CA GLU A 595 0.97 -0.49 -20.25
C GLU A 595 0.92 0.94 -19.68
N GLY A 596 -0.22 1.34 -19.11
CA GLY A 596 -0.37 2.64 -18.46
C GLY A 596 0.34 2.74 -17.11
N LEU A 597 0.99 1.66 -16.64
CA LEU A 597 1.84 1.65 -15.45
C LEU A 597 3.33 1.62 -15.80
N LEU A 598 3.67 1.84 -17.07
CA LEU A 598 5.04 1.89 -17.57
C LEU A 598 5.35 3.28 -18.13
N THR A 599 6.63 3.65 -18.10
CA THR A 599 7.20 4.76 -18.85
C THR A 599 8.30 4.23 -19.79
N THR A 600 9.08 5.12 -20.39
CA THR A 600 10.17 4.75 -21.31
C THR A 600 11.53 5.26 -20.87
N LYS A 601 12.57 4.52 -21.21
CA LYS A 601 13.98 4.90 -21.00
C LYS A 601 14.76 4.76 -22.31
N TRP A 602 15.65 5.72 -22.57
CA TRP A 602 16.61 5.66 -23.67
C TRP A 602 17.93 5.04 -23.21
N VAL A 603 18.42 4.06 -23.94
CA VAL A 603 19.69 3.34 -23.66
C VAL A 603 20.56 3.45 -24.90
N LEU A 604 21.72 4.09 -24.77
CA LEU A 604 22.69 4.25 -25.86
C LEU A 604 23.87 3.30 -25.62
N HIS A 605 24.12 2.41 -26.58
CA HIS A 605 25.29 1.57 -26.63
C HIS A 605 26.35 2.24 -27.52
N GLY A 606 27.56 2.38 -27.00
CA GLY A 606 28.70 2.92 -27.74
C GLY A 606 30.00 2.26 -27.29
N SER A 607 31.09 2.59 -27.97
CA SER A 607 32.42 1.98 -27.81
C SER A 607 33.50 2.99 -27.39
N GLY A 608 33.09 4.07 -26.71
CA GLY A 608 33.96 5.20 -26.33
C GLY A 608 33.82 6.43 -27.23
N ASN A 609 32.71 6.53 -27.97
CA ASN A 609 32.42 7.63 -28.88
C ASN A 609 32.18 8.94 -28.10
N THR A 610 32.69 10.06 -28.64
CA THR A 610 32.46 11.39 -28.06
C THR A 610 31.76 12.29 -29.07
N VAL A 611 31.05 13.31 -28.59
CA VAL A 611 30.43 14.34 -29.47
C VAL A 611 31.48 15.08 -30.30
N ALA A 612 32.70 15.24 -29.76
CA ALA A 612 33.81 15.87 -30.47
C ALA A 612 34.18 15.13 -31.77
N ASP A 613 34.11 13.79 -31.79
CA ASP A 613 34.39 12.98 -32.98
C ASP A 613 33.44 13.32 -34.15
N PHE A 614 32.20 13.71 -33.86
CA PHE A 614 31.22 14.15 -34.86
C PHE A 614 31.49 15.58 -35.33
N ASN A 615 31.82 16.48 -34.41
CA ASN A 615 32.09 17.90 -34.72
C ASN A 615 33.30 18.08 -35.64
N ILE A 616 34.33 17.24 -35.47
CA ILE A 616 35.54 17.26 -36.33
C ILE A 616 35.41 16.38 -37.58
N GLY A 617 34.24 15.75 -37.80
CA GLY A 617 33.95 14.93 -38.97
C GLY A 617 34.62 13.54 -38.99
N LYS A 618 35.21 13.10 -37.87
CA LYS A 618 35.78 11.75 -37.72
C LYS A 618 34.70 10.67 -37.67
N MET A 619 33.54 11.01 -37.09
CA MET A 619 32.32 10.20 -37.14
C MET A 619 31.18 10.95 -37.84
N LYS A 620 30.20 10.21 -38.35
CA LYS A 620 29.02 10.76 -39.01
C LYS A 620 27.76 10.11 -38.45
N TYR A 621 26.72 10.92 -38.31
CA TYR A 621 25.40 10.41 -37.96
C TYR A 621 24.77 9.65 -39.13
N ILE A 622 24.09 8.56 -38.80
CA ILE A 622 23.34 7.70 -39.72
C ILE A 622 21.84 7.88 -39.47
N HIS A 623 21.40 7.81 -38.22
CA HIS A 623 19.99 7.90 -37.79
C HIS A 623 19.05 6.90 -38.50
N GLU A 624 19.54 5.70 -38.77
CA GLU A 624 18.74 4.65 -39.41
C GLU A 624 17.86 3.96 -38.37
N ILE A 625 16.55 3.89 -38.64
CA ILE A 625 15.61 3.13 -37.81
C ILE A 625 15.77 1.65 -38.15
N LEU A 626 16.16 0.86 -37.15
CA LEU A 626 16.37 -0.57 -37.31
C LEU A 626 15.09 -1.34 -36.95
N PRO A 627 14.86 -2.53 -37.55
CA PRO A 627 13.77 -3.40 -37.16
C PRO A 627 13.92 -3.87 -35.71
N ILE A 628 12.79 -4.05 -35.03
CA ILE A 628 12.70 -4.61 -33.68
C ILE A 628 12.20 -6.05 -33.85
N GLU A 629 12.94 -7.02 -33.29
CA GLU A 629 12.48 -8.41 -33.27
C GLU A 629 11.26 -8.52 -32.34
N SER A 630 10.19 -9.14 -32.86
CA SER A 630 8.84 -9.20 -32.27
C SER A 630 8.69 -10.18 -31.10
#